data_AF-A0A6A5KF03-F1
#
_entry.id   AF-A0A6A5KF03-F1
#
_cell.length_a   1.000
_cell.length_b   1.000
_cell.length_c   1.000
_cell.angle_alpha   90.00
_cell.angle_beta   90.00
_cell.angle_gamma   90.00
#
_symmetry.space_group_name_H-M   'P 1'
#
loop_
_entity.id
_entity.type
_entity.pdbx_description
1 polymer ?
#
loop_
_entity_poly.entity_id
_entity_poly.type
_entity_poly.pdbx_seq_one_letter_code
_entity_poly.pdbx_strand_id
1 'polypeptide(L)'
;MGCSESSVRAASIVGDGNRNNTNCTGCKDCQNCVDCKNCTDCRNCTRCIDCTNCQNDTDCDNCIRGRNCTECAGCEGCRNCTRCTDCIDCSNCTDCSGLKNAKNQTGVHK
;
A
#
# COMPACT_ATOMS: atom_id res chain seq x y z
N MET A 1 -16.66 12.51 -10.12
CA MET A 1 -17.96 11.81 -9.95
C MET A 1 -17.62 10.44 -9.43
N GLY A 2 -17.89 10.21 -8.14
CA GLY A 2 -17.61 8.93 -7.50
C GLY A 2 -18.64 7.89 -7.94
N CYS A 3 -18.16 6.68 -8.22
CA CYS A 3 -19.04 5.55 -8.43
C CYS A 3 -19.55 5.11 -7.06
N SER A 4 -20.84 5.33 -6.84
CA SER A 4 -21.59 4.88 -5.67
C SER A 4 -21.47 3.37 -5.50
N GLU A 5 -21.25 2.94 -4.26
CA GLU A 5 -21.48 1.57 -3.78
C GLU A 5 -22.75 0.99 -4.39
N SER A 6 -22.61 -0.02 -5.24
CA SER A 6 -23.62 -1.06 -5.49
C SER A 6 -23.06 -2.10 -6.45
N SER A 7 -23.31 -3.37 -6.12
CA SER A 7 -23.14 -4.56 -6.95
C SER A 7 -21.71 -5.06 -7.21
N VAL A 8 -21.28 -5.93 -6.30
CA VAL A 8 -20.57 -7.20 -6.53
C VAL A 8 -20.51 -7.63 -8.01
N ARG A 9 -19.57 -7.10 -8.79
CA ARG A 9 -19.10 -7.70 -10.05
C ARG A 9 -17.64 -7.32 -10.24
N ALA A 10 -16.82 -8.33 -10.54
CA ALA A 10 -15.39 -8.23 -10.85
C ALA A 10 -15.14 -7.39 -12.12
N ALA A 11 -15.38 -6.09 -12.04
CA ALA A 11 -15.01 -5.11 -13.03
C ALA A 11 -14.00 -4.19 -12.36
N SER A 12 -12.78 -4.10 -12.91
CA SER A 12 -11.78 -3.14 -12.46
C SER A 12 -12.43 -1.78 -12.26
N ILE A 13 -12.64 -1.39 -11.00
CA ILE A 13 -13.15 -0.07 -10.66
C ILE A 13 -12.02 0.90 -11.02
N VAL A 14 -12.09 1.47 -12.22
CA VAL A 14 -11.24 2.58 -12.63
C VAL A 14 -12.01 3.83 -12.24
N GLY A 15 -11.67 4.41 -11.09
CA GLY A 15 -12.30 5.65 -10.68
C GLY A 15 -11.51 6.35 -9.60
N ASP A 16 -11.22 7.62 -9.86
CA ASP A 16 -10.42 8.47 -8.99
C ASP A 16 -11.29 9.03 -7.85
N GLY A 17 -10.74 9.10 -6.64
CA GLY A 17 -11.41 9.68 -5.47
C GLY A 17 -12.48 8.81 -4.82
N ASN A 18 -12.54 7.52 -5.16
CA ASN A 18 -13.54 6.59 -4.62
C ASN A 18 -13.16 6.06 -3.22
N ARG A 19 -14.16 5.61 -2.45
CA ARG A 19 -13.96 4.99 -1.12
C ARG A 19 -14.58 3.61 -1.07
N ASN A 20 -14.05 2.73 -0.22
CA ASN A 20 -14.60 1.41 0.09
C ASN A 20 -14.68 0.48 -1.14
N ASN A 21 -13.73 0.59 -2.07
CA ASN A 21 -13.76 -0.24 -3.25
C ASN A 21 -13.14 -1.62 -2.99
N THR A 22 -13.51 -2.62 -3.80
CA THR A 22 -12.90 -3.96 -3.76
C THR A 22 -12.51 -4.40 -5.17
N ASN A 23 -11.38 -5.09 -5.31
CA ASN A 23 -10.89 -5.62 -6.60
C ASN A 23 -10.69 -4.54 -7.67
N CYS A 24 -9.99 -3.47 -7.32
CA CYS A 24 -9.88 -2.31 -8.20
C CYS A 24 -8.54 -2.28 -8.91
N THR A 25 -8.47 -1.53 -10.01
CA THR A 25 -7.22 -1.42 -10.76
C THR A 25 -7.07 -0.02 -11.30
N GLY A 26 -5.89 0.58 -11.14
CA GLY A 26 -5.60 1.89 -11.73
C GLY A 26 -6.33 3.06 -11.07
N CYS A 27 -6.76 2.92 -9.83
CA CYS A 27 -7.47 3.99 -9.13
C CYS A 27 -6.49 5.04 -8.61
N LYS A 28 -6.93 6.31 -8.58
CA LYS A 28 -6.17 7.38 -7.91
C LYS A 28 -6.95 7.95 -6.75
N ASP A 29 -6.26 8.50 -5.76
CA ASP A 29 -6.86 9.23 -4.63
C ASP A 29 -7.95 8.44 -3.87
N CYS A 30 -7.86 7.10 -3.88
CA CYS A 30 -8.88 6.26 -3.28
C CYS A 30 -8.62 5.98 -1.79
N GLN A 31 -9.67 5.60 -1.07
CA GLN A 31 -9.59 5.35 0.37
C GLN A 31 -10.29 4.05 0.75
N ASN A 32 -9.79 3.36 1.79
CA ASN A 32 -10.42 2.17 2.37
C ASN A 32 -10.65 1.06 1.33
N CYS A 33 -9.76 0.92 0.35
CA CYS A 33 -9.94 -0.06 -0.71
C CYS A 33 -9.28 -1.39 -0.36
N VAL A 34 -9.80 -2.46 -0.93
CA VAL A 34 -9.36 -3.83 -0.67
C VAL A 34 -9.05 -4.54 -1.98
N ASP A 35 -7.97 -5.32 -2.03
CA ASP A 35 -7.60 -6.10 -3.22
C ASP A 35 -7.36 -5.24 -4.47
N CYS A 36 -6.71 -4.09 -4.31
CA CYS A 36 -6.45 -3.18 -5.42
C CYS A 36 -5.08 -3.38 -6.07
N LYS A 37 -4.97 -3.01 -7.35
CA LYS A 37 -3.72 -3.11 -8.11
C LYS A 37 -3.40 -1.83 -8.86
N ASN A 38 -2.12 -1.50 -8.99
CA ASN A 38 -1.67 -0.36 -9.80
C ASN A 38 -2.33 0.97 -9.40
N CYS A 39 -2.62 1.18 -8.12
CA CYS A 39 -3.28 2.40 -7.65
C CYS A 39 -2.27 3.46 -7.22
N THR A 40 -2.67 4.72 -7.25
CA THR A 40 -1.81 5.86 -6.90
C THR A 40 -2.48 6.74 -5.84
N ASP A 41 -1.69 7.28 -4.93
CA ASP A 41 -2.14 8.25 -3.91
C ASP A 41 -3.30 7.73 -3.03
N CYS A 42 -3.35 6.41 -2.83
CA CYS A 42 -4.39 5.75 -2.04
C CYS A 42 -4.10 5.76 -0.54
N ARG A 43 -5.14 5.62 0.28
CA ARG A 43 -5.01 5.61 1.75
C ARG A 43 -5.85 4.54 2.41
N ASN A 44 -5.38 4.01 3.53
CA ASN A 44 -6.06 3.02 4.35
C ASN A 44 -6.49 1.79 3.53
N CYS A 45 -5.69 1.40 2.53
CA CYS A 45 -6.01 0.27 1.68
C CYS A 45 -5.39 -1.03 2.23
N THR A 46 -5.99 -2.15 1.87
CA THR A 46 -5.60 -3.47 2.37
C THR A 46 -5.39 -4.44 1.21
N ARG A 47 -4.36 -5.28 1.28
CA ARG A 47 -4.06 -6.30 0.24
C ARG A 47 -3.88 -5.68 -1.15
N CYS A 48 -3.12 -4.58 -1.22
CA CYS A 48 -2.90 -3.87 -2.48
C CYS A 48 -1.54 -4.20 -3.09
N ILE A 49 -1.47 -4.21 -4.42
CA ILE A 49 -0.28 -4.65 -5.16
C ILE A 49 0.15 -3.58 -6.17
N ASP A 50 1.45 -3.34 -6.27
CA ASP A 50 2.06 -2.42 -7.24
C ASP A 50 1.51 -0.99 -7.14
N CYS A 51 1.21 -0.54 -5.92
CA CYS A 51 0.64 0.79 -5.69
C CYS A 51 1.72 1.85 -5.38
N THR A 52 1.45 3.10 -5.72
CA THR A 52 2.41 4.22 -5.55
C THR A 52 1.87 5.29 -4.60
N ASN A 53 2.74 5.89 -3.79
CA ASN A 53 2.44 6.99 -2.84
C ASN A 53 1.33 6.67 -1.82
N CYS A 54 1.22 5.42 -1.42
CA CYS A 54 0.15 4.97 -0.53
C CYS A 54 0.39 5.34 0.94
N GLN A 55 -0.68 5.43 1.74
CA GLN A 55 -0.57 5.81 3.16
C GLN A 55 -1.46 4.98 4.08
N ASN A 56 -0.91 4.54 5.21
CA ASN A 56 -1.61 3.75 6.22
C ASN A 56 -2.18 2.44 5.66
N ASP A 57 -1.46 1.86 4.70
CA ASP A 57 -1.89 0.64 4.01
C ASP A 57 -1.39 -0.61 4.74
N THR A 58 -2.12 -1.72 4.61
CA THR A 58 -1.82 -2.99 5.31
C THR A 58 -1.78 -4.16 4.34
N ASP A 59 -0.86 -5.11 4.56
CA ASP A 59 -0.70 -6.32 3.73
C ASP A 59 -0.47 -6.01 2.25
N CYS A 60 0.30 -4.97 1.94
CA CYS A 60 0.53 -4.56 0.55
C CYS A 60 1.86 -5.05 -0.01
N ASP A 61 1.88 -5.36 -1.30
CA ASP A 61 3.05 -5.86 -2.01
C ASP A 61 3.56 -4.85 -3.04
N ASN A 62 4.89 -4.78 -3.19
CA ASN A 62 5.58 -3.97 -4.20
C ASN A 62 5.16 -2.49 -4.23
N CYS A 63 4.79 -1.94 -3.07
CA CYS A 63 4.39 -0.54 -3.00
C CYS A 63 5.61 0.39 -3.11
N ILE A 64 5.44 1.48 -3.85
CA ILE A 64 6.48 2.50 -4.05
C ILE A 64 6.12 3.74 -3.25
N ARG A 65 7.07 4.24 -2.45
CA ARG A 65 6.92 5.47 -1.64
C ARG A 65 5.73 5.43 -0.67
N GLY A 66 5.45 4.25 -0.12
CA GLY A 66 4.44 4.04 0.92
C GLY A 66 4.81 4.76 2.23
N ARG A 67 3.80 5.18 3.00
CA ARG A 67 3.99 5.76 4.34
C ARG A 67 3.11 5.08 5.36
N ASN A 68 3.64 4.83 6.55
CA ASN A 68 2.92 4.20 7.67
C ASN A 68 2.31 2.85 7.27
N CYS A 69 2.97 2.11 6.37
CA CYS A 69 2.46 0.82 5.92
C CYS A 69 2.78 -0.29 6.92
N THR A 70 1.90 -1.27 7.04
CA THR A 70 2.04 -2.39 7.97
C THR A 70 2.00 -3.72 7.22
N GLU A 71 2.87 -4.67 7.60
CA GLU A 71 2.84 -6.04 7.04
C GLU A 71 3.04 -6.11 5.51
N CYS A 72 3.70 -5.10 4.95
CA CYS A 72 3.98 -5.05 3.51
C CYS A 72 5.24 -5.81 3.10
N ALA A 73 5.27 -6.32 1.87
CA ALA A 73 6.42 -7.02 1.31
C ALA A 73 6.97 -6.33 0.05
N GLY A 74 8.30 -6.41 -0.15
CA GLY A 74 8.94 -6.01 -1.40
C GLY A 74 8.80 -4.54 -1.78
N CYS A 75 8.49 -3.67 -0.82
CA CYS A 75 8.20 -2.27 -1.09
C CYS A 75 9.47 -1.43 -1.25
N GLU A 76 9.40 -0.33 -2.00
CA GLU A 76 10.54 0.54 -2.29
C GLU A 76 10.32 1.96 -1.75
N GLY A 77 11.34 2.55 -1.12
CA GLY A 77 11.32 3.96 -0.74
C GLY A 77 10.28 4.31 0.33
N CYS A 78 9.85 3.33 1.13
CA CYS A 78 8.78 3.51 2.10
C CYS A 78 9.26 4.17 3.40
N ARG A 79 8.34 4.79 4.15
CA ARG A 79 8.68 5.48 5.41
C ARG A 79 7.73 5.11 6.54
N ASN A 80 8.28 5.03 7.75
CA ASN A 80 7.52 4.75 8.98
C ASN A 80 6.74 3.42 8.92
N CYS A 81 7.27 2.41 8.23
CA CYS A 81 6.57 1.14 8.08
C CYS A 81 6.87 0.17 9.22
N THR A 82 5.93 -0.73 9.50
CA THR A 82 6.04 -1.68 10.60
C THR A 82 5.83 -3.12 10.11
N ARG A 83 6.64 -4.08 10.60
CA ARG A 83 6.50 -5.50 10.27
C ARG A 83 6.58 -5.82 8.76
N CYS A 84 7.32 -5.01 8.00
CA CYS A 84 7.51 -5.22 6.58
C CYS A 84 8.67 -6.16 6.27
N THR A 85 8.63 -6.83 5.12
CA THR A 85 9.64 -7.79 4.70
C THR A 85 10.23 -7.45 3.34
N ASP A 86 11.54 -7.66 3.17
CA ASP A 86 12.24 -7.56 1.88
C ASP A 86 12.12 -6.18 1.17
N CYS A 87 11.89 -5.12 1.94
CA CYS A 87 11.76 -3.77 1.39
C CYS A 87 13.13 -3.10 1.13
N ILE A 88 13.17 -2.19 0.16
CA ILE A 88 14.38 -1.50 -0.30
C ILE A 88 14.26 0.01 -0.07
N ASP A 89 15.37 0.67 0.26
CA ASP A 89 15.48 2.14 0.40
C ASP A 89 14.48 2.75 1.40
N CYS A 90 14.08 1.98 2.41
CA CYS A 90 13.09 2.40 3.39
C CYS A 90 13.70 3.23 4.54
N SER A 91 12.90 4.05 5.21
CA SER A 91 13.36 4.85 6.36
C SER A 91 12.40 4.81 7.55
N ASN A 92 12.93 4.90 8.77
CA ASN A 92 12.15 4.92 10.02
C ASN A 92 11.25 3.67 10.20
N CYS A 93 11.71 2.51 9.73
CA CYS A 93 10.94 1.27 9.83
C CYS A 93 11.13 0.57 11.17
N THR A 94 10.08 -0.08 11.67
CA THR A 94 10.08 -0.79 12.97
C THR A 94 9.71 -2.27 12.80
N ASP A 95 10.41 -3.17 13.48
CA ASP A 95 10.10 -4.62 13.50
C ASP A 95 10.04 -5.27 12.11
N CYS A 96 10.79 -4.74 11.15
CA CYS A 96 10.86 -5.24 9.78
C CYS A 96 11.98 -6.29 9.62
N SER A 97 11.91 -7.09 8.56
CA SER A 97 12.97 -8.04 8.20
C SER A 97 13.40 -7.94 6.74
N GLY A 98 14.60 -8.43 6.40
CA GLY A 98 15.08 -8.47 5.02
C GLY A 98 15.30 -7.10 4.35
N LEU A 99 15.35 -6.00 5.12
CA LEU A 99 15.49 -4.66 4.58
C LEU A 99 16.84 -4.44 3.88
N LYS A 100 16.83 -3.83 2.70
CA LYS A 100 18.03 -3.41 1.94
C LYS A 100 18.11 -1.90 1.85
N ASN A 101 19.31 -1.34 1.98
CA ASN A 101 19.59 0.11 1.90
C ASN A 101 18.73 1.01 2.82
N ALA A 102 18.16 0.45 3.88
CA ALA A 102 17.25 1.18 4.73
C ALA A 102 17.98 2.06 5.78
N LYS A 103 17.29 3.08 6.32
CA LYS A 103 17.85 4.07 7.26
C LYS A 103 16.96 4.25 8.51
N ASN A 104 17.55 4.61 9.64
CA ASN A 104 16.85 4.95 10.89
C ASN A 104 15.88 3.87 11.41
N GLN A 105 16.25 2.59 11.35
CA GLN A 105 15.34 1.50 11.70
C GLN A 105 15.48 1.06 13.15
N THR A 106 14.39 0.54 13.70
CA THR A 106 14.29 -0.01 15.05
C THR A 106 13.74 -1.43 15.00
N GLY A 107 14.19 -2.33 15.87
CA GLY A 107 13.66 -3.70 15.93
C GLY A 107 13.85 -4.55 14.66
N VAL A 108 14.79 -4.19 13.77
CA VAL A 108 14.96 -4.92 12.50
C VAL A 108 15.59 -6.28 12.73
N HIS A 109 14.93 -7.31 12.22
CA HIS A 109 15.42 -8.68 12.21
C HIS A 109 16.17 -8.94 10.88
N LYS A 110 17.42 -9.39 10.96
CA LYS A 110 18.22 -9.71 9.77
C LYS A 110 17.82 -11.05 9.19
#